data_AF-A0A9E6JJZ0-F1
#
_entry.id   AF-A0A9E6JJZ0-F1
#
_cell.length_a   1.000
_cell.length_b   1.000
_cell.length_c   1.000
_cell.angle_alpha   90.00
_cell.angle_beta   90.00
_cell.angle_gamma   90.00
#
_symmetry.space_group_name_H-M   'P 1'
#
loop_
_entity.id
_entity.type
_entity.pdbx_description
1 polymer ?
#
loop_
_entity_poly.entity_id
_entity_poly.type
_entity_poly.pdbx_seq_one_letter_code
_entity_poly.pdbx_strand_id
1 'polypeptide(L)'
;MQACPSCGGTRVTAVAEHYAAQVRIPEADPEALAPLAPPLRRSIFHGTACITCFFLAALIPGFVKPDRALPILSTFLALGAVTFLTWTRSRRTDRAAMAAYQKRRICEDCRWTG
;
A
#
# COMPACT_ATOMS: atom_id res chain seq x y z
N MET A 1 29.38 -1.76 11.38
CA MET A 1 29.11 -1.51 9.95
C MET A 1 28.96 -2.87 9.29
N GLN A 2 27.85 -3.12 8.59
CA GLN A 2 27.57 -4.42 7.98
C GLN A 2 28.15 -4.41 6.55
N ALA A 3 29.13 -5.27 6.29
CA ALA A 3 29.72 -5.39 4.96
C ALA A 3 28.76 -6.13 4.01
N CYS A 4 28.76 -5.75 2.73
CA CYS A 4 27.97 -6.40 1.70
C CYS A 4 28.45 -7.85 1.54
N PRO A 5 27.56 -8.86 1.63
CA PRO A 5 27.95 -10.26 1.49
C PRO A 5 28.40 -10.62 0.07
N SER A 6 28.04 -9.81 -0.93
CA SER A 6 28.36 -10.07 -2.34
C SER A 6 29.71 -9.48 -2.77
N CYS A 7 30.03 -8.24 -2.37
CA CYS A 7 31.24 -7.56 -2.83
C CYS A 7 32.19 -7.10 -1.69
N GLY A 8 31.81 -7.29 -0.42
CA GLY A 8 32.57 -6.79 0.73
C GLY A 8 32.48 -5.28 0.96
N GLY A 9 31.77 -4.54 0.10
CA GLY A 9 31.58 -3.09 0.19
C GLY A 9 30.89 -2.67 1.49
N THR A 10 31.21 -1.48 1.99
CA THR A 10 30.68 -0.96 3.27
C THR A 10 29.48 -0.02 3.08
N ARG A 11 29.18 0.38 1.85
CA ARG A 11 28.06 1.25 1.50
C ARG A 11 26.75 0.46 1.40
N VAL A 12 26.29 -0.03 2.55
CA VAL A 12 25.03 -0.78 2.67
C VAL A 12 24.01 0.09 3.38
N THR A 13 22.93 0.45 2.68
CA THR A 13 21.87 1.35 3.16
C THR A 13 20.50 0.65 3.12
N ALA A 14 19.47 1.25 3.74
CA ALA A 14 18.11 0.72 3.62
C ALA A 14 17.58 0.95 2.19
N VAL A 15 16.94 -0.07 1.59
CA VAL A 15 16.28 0.09 0.27
C VAL A 15 15.26 1.25 0.31
N ALA A 16 14.53 1.37 1.42
CA ALA A 16 13.52 2.41 1.60
C ALA A 16 14.11 3.83 1.53
N GLU A 17 15.28 4.04 2.14
CA GLU A 17 15.97 5.33 2.14
C GLU A 17 16.58 5.63 0.77
N HIS A 18 17.24 4.64 0.17
CA HIS A 18 17.82 4.76 -1.17
C HIS A 18 16.75 5.09 -2.22
N TYR A 19 15.63 4.37 -2.21
CA TYR A 19 14.50 4.65 -3.11
C TYR A 19 13.93 6.06 -2.89
N ALA A 20 13.74 6.48 -1.64
CA ALA A 20 13.19 7.81 -1.32
C ALA A 20 14.12 8.96 -1.73
N ALA A 21 15.44 8.72 -1.78
CA ALA A 21 16.41 9.68 -2.31
C ALA A 21 16.38 9.71 -3.84
N GLN A 22 16.40 8.54 -4.49
CA GLN A 22 16.46 8.44 -5.95
C GLN A 22 15.20 8.95 -6.64
N VAL A 23 14.00 8.70 -6.08
CA VAL A 23 12.73 9.16 -6.67
C VAL A 23 12.59 10.69 -6.71
N ARG A 24 13.41 11.43 -5.96
CA ARG A 24 13.44 12.90 -5.98
C ARG A 24 14.31 13.47 -7.09
N ILE A 25 15.12 12.63 -7.74
CA ILE A 25 16.01 13.03 -8.83
C ILE A 25 15.18 12.99 -10.12
N PRO A 26 15.00 14.12 -10.83
CA PRO A 26 14.17 14.18 -12.04
C PRO A 26 14.64 13.22 -13.15
N GLU A 27 15.95 12.97 -13.23
CA GLU A 27 16.58 12.14 -14.25
C GLU A 27 16.73 10.67 -13.82
N ALA A 28 16.15 10.27 -12.67
CA ALA A 28 16.25 8.89 -12.22
C ALA A 28 15.51 7.94 -13.18
N ASP A 29 16.22 6.88 -13.58
CA ASP A 29 15.66 5.85 -14.45
C ASP A 29 14.53 5.08 -13.73
N PRO A 30 13.28 5.17 -14.21
CA PRO A 30 12.15 4.49 -13.60
C PRO A 30 12.26 2.96 -13.66
N GLU A 31 12.94 2.41 -14.66
CA GLU A 31 13.14 0.96 -14.80
C GLU A 31 14.11 0.42 -13.74
N ALA A 32 15.16 1.19 -13.44
CA ALA A 32 16.10 0.87 -12.37
C ALA A 32 15.46 0.98 -10.97
N LEU A 33 14.44 1.84 -10.79
CA LEU A 33 13.76 2.06 -9.51
C LEU A 33 12.62 1.07 -9.24
N ALA A 34 11.99 0.52 -10.27
CA ALA A 34 10.85 -0.39 -10.11
C ALA A 34 11.10 -1.58 -9.15
N PRO A 35 12.28 -2.26 -9.17
CA PRO A 35 12.58 -3.36 -8.24
C PRO A 35 12.79 -2.92 -6.78
N LEU A 36 13.07 -1.63 -6.58
CA LEU A 36 13.29 -0.99 -5.28
C LEU A 36 12.02 -0.33 -4.74
N ALA A 37 10.93 -0.30 -5.52
CA ALA A 37 9.70 0.36 -5.13
C ALA A 37 9.05 -0.29 -3.90
N PRO A 38 8.37 0.49 -3.06
CA PRO A 38 7.59 -0.04 -1.96
C PRO A 38 6.44 -0.91 -2.47
N PRO A 39 6.03 -1.96 -1.73
CA PRO A 39 4.91 -2.79 -2.12
C PRO A 39 3.61 -1.99 -2.22
N LEU A 40 2.81 -2.26 -3.25
CA LEU A 40 1.49 -1.67 -3.45
C LEU A 40 0.58 -1.92 -2.24
N ARG A 41 0.03 -0.85 -1.67
CA ARG A 41 -0.88 -0.92 -0.52
C ARG A 41 -2.32 -1.18 -0.98
N ARG A 42 -2.65 -2.44 -1.27
CA ARG A 42 -4.00 -2.87 -1.67
C ARG A 42 -5.07 -2.47 -0.66
N SER A 43 -4.70 -2.40 0.62
CA SER A 43 -5.57 -1.94 1.71
C SER A 43 -6.03 -0.50 1.56
N ILE A 44 -5.34 0.36 0.81
CA ILE A 44 -5.83 1.72 0.55
C ILE A 44 -7.08 1.64 -0.33
N PHE A 45 -7.05 0.88 -1.43
CA PHE A 45 -8.20 0.74 -2.33
C PHE A 45 -9.43 0.18 -1.63
N HIS A 46 -9.27 -0.91 -0.87
CA HIS A 46 -10.38 -1.51 -0.13
C HIS A 46 -10.87 -0.60 1.01
N GLY A 47 -9.96 0.12 1.68
CA GLY A 47 -10.30 1.09 2.72
C GLY A 47 -11.12 2.25 2.16
N THR A 48 -10.71 2.82 1.02
CA THR A 48 -11.46 3.88 0.34
C THR A 48 -12.84 3.39 -0.09
N ALA A 49 -12.93 2.22 -0.74
CA ALA A 49 -14.21 1.64 -1.15
C ALA A 49 -15.15 1.42 0.05
N CYS A 50 -14.62 0.91 1.17
CA CYS A 50 -15.35 0.71 2.40
C CYS A 50 -15.91 2.04 2.95
N ILE A 51 -15.07 3.08 3.05
CA ILE A 51 -15.49 4.40 3.51
C ILE A 51 -16.57 4.98 2.60
N THR A 52 -16.39 4.87 1.28
CA THR A 52 -17.38 5.35 0.30
C THR A 52 -18.72 4.64 0.46
N CYS A 53 -18.73 3.32 0.66
CA CYS A 53 -19.98 2.57 0.85
C CYS A 53 -20.74 3.01 2.10
N PHE A 54 -20.05 3.16 3.23
CA PHE A 54 -20.68 3.61 4.48
C PHE A 54 -21.12 5.08 4.43
N PHE A 55 -20.34 5.94 3.77
CA PHE A 55 -20.72 7.33 3.56
C PHE A 55 -21.98 7.45 2.71
N LEU A 56 -22.06 6.72 1.59
CA LEU A 56 -23.26 6.67 0.75
C LEU A 56 -24.45 6.09 1.52
N ALA A 57 -24.23 5.02 2.31
CA ALA A 57 -25.26 4.46 3.18
C ALA A 57 -25.86 5.52 4.13
N ALA A 58 -25.02 6.36 4.74
CA ALA A 58 -25.45 7.41 5.65
C ALA A 58 -26.25 8.54 4.96
N LEU A 59 -25.99 8.81 3.67
CA LEU A 59 -26.67 9.87 2.92
C LEU A 59 -28.04 9.44 2.37
N ILE A 60 -28.25 8.16 2.06
CA ILE A 60 -29.49 7.67 1.41
C ILE A 60 -30.79 8.17 2.07
N PRO A 61 -30.96 8.16 3.42
CA PRO A 61 -32.19 8.63 4.04
C PRO A 61 -32.52 10.11 3.77
N GLY A 62 -31.50 10.94 3.47
CA GLY A 62 -31.68 12.35 3.17
C GLY A 62 -32.03 12.67 1.70
N PHE A 63 -31.85 11.70 0.78
CA PHE A 63 -31.98 11.93 -0.67
C PHE A 63 -32.95 10.97 -1.38
N VAL A 64 -33.41 9.91 -0.71
CA VAL A 64 -34.25 8.88 -1.30
C VAL A 64 -35.55 8.76 -0.53
N LYS A 65 -36.67 8.61 -1.25
CA LYS A 65 -37.97 8.33 -0.64
C LYS A 65 -37.92 7.05 0.22
N PRO A 66 -38.66 6.98 1.35
CA PRO A 66 -38.54 5.88 2.31
C PRO A 66 -38.77 4.48 1.73
N ASP A 67 -39.67 4.37 0.75
CA ASP A 67 -40.02 3.15 0.02
C ASP A 67 -38.85 2.57 -0.80
N ARG A 68 -37.90 3.43 -1.21
CA ARG A 68 -36.69 3.03 -1.96
C ARG A 68 -35.42 3.11 -1.13
N ALA A 69 -35.43 3.79 0.02
CA ALA A 69 -34.25 3.99 0.86
C ALA A 69 -33.74 2.67 1.47
N LEU A 70 -34.64 1.84 1.99
CA LEU A 70 -34.31 0.56 2.63
C LEU A 70 -33.52 -0.43 1.74
N PRO A 71 -33.97 -0.77 0.51
CA PRO A 71 -33.24 -1.72 -0.34
C PRO A 71 -31.90 -1.17 -0.84
N ILE A 72 -31.78 0.14 -1.03
CA ILE A 72 -30.51 0.78 -1.42
C ILE A 72 -29.55 0.77 -0.23
N LEU A 73 -30.03 1.13 0.96
CA LEU A 73 -29.26 1.13 2.19
C LEU A 73 -28.69 -0.27 2.51
N SER A 74 -29.51 -1.32 2.41
CA SER A 74 -29.06 -2.69 2.67
C SER A 74 -27.97 -3.13 1.69
N THR A 75 -28.05 -2.71 0.42
CA THR A 75 -27.02 -2.99 -0.60
C THR A 75 -25.69 -2.34 -0.26
N PHE A 76 -25.68 -1.04 0.08
CA PHE A 76 -24.45 -0.34 0.45
C PHE A 76 -23.86 -0.85 1.77
N LEU A 77 -24.68 -1.23 2.73
CA LEU A 77 -24.23 -1.86 3.98
C LEU A 77 -23.59 -3.24 3.72
N ALA A 78 -24.21 -4.07 2.88
CA ALA A 78 -23.65 -5.38 2.52
C ALA A 78 -22.31 -5.22 1.78
N LEU A 79 -22.23 -4.31 0.80
CA LEU A 79 -20.99 -4.01 0.09
C LEU A 79 -19.92 -3.43 1.01
N GLY A 80 -20.31 -2.55 1.95
CA GLY A 80 -19.46 -2.03 3.01
C GLY A 80 -18.88 -3.14 3.89
N ALA A 81 -19.69 -4.11 4.30
CA ALA A 81 -19.23 -5.25 5.10
C ALA A 81 -18.22 -6.13 4.33
N VAL A 82 -18.48 -6.44 3.06
CA VAL A 82 -17.56 -7.22 2.20
C VAL A 82 -16.24 -6.47 1.97
N THR A 83 -16.31 -5.17 1.68
CA THR A 83 -15.12 -4.33 1.49
C THR A 83 -14.34 -4.15 2.79
N PHE A 84 -15.01 -4.11 3.94
CA PHE A 84 -14.35 -4.10 5.25
C PHE A 84 -13.57 -5.40 5.53
N LEU A 85 -14.16 -6.56 5.26
CA LEU A 85 -13.47 -7.85 5.43
C LEU A 85 -12.24 -7.96 4.52
N THR A 86 -12.38 -7.56 3.25
CA THR A 86 -11.25 -7.54 2.31
C THR A 86 -10.20 -6.51 2.69
N TRP A 87 -10.60 -5.36 3.23
CA TRP A 87 -9.70 -4.34 3.77
C TRP A 87 -8.90 -4.85 4.95
N THR A 88 -9.52 -5.48 5.94
CA THR A 88 -8.81 -5.98 7.13
C THR A 88 -7.80 -7.09 6.76
N ARG A 89 -8.16 -7.98 5.83
CA ARG A 89 -7.26 -9.01 5.31
C ARG A 89 -6.07 -8.40 4.56
N SER A 90 -6.33 -7.47 3.63
CA SER A 90 -5.28 -6.78 2.87
C SER A 90 -4.37 -5.93 3.77
N ARG A 91 -4.91 -5.33 4.84
CA ARG A 91 -4.12 -4.55 5.79
C ARG A 91 -3.07 -5.41 6.51
N ARG A 92 -3.38 -6.68 6.81
CA ARG A 92 -2.41 -7.61 7.42
C ARG A 92 -1.31 -7.97 6.44
N THR A 93 -1.66 -8.30 5.20
CA THR A 93 -0.67 -8.63 4.17
C THR A 93 0.23 -7.44 3.83
N ASP A 94 -0.35 -6.25 3.71
CA ASP A 94 0.40 -5.03 3.41
C ASP A 94 1.36 -4.66 4.53
N ARG A 95 0.96 -4.84 5.80
CA ARG A 95 1.85 -4.65 6.95
C ARG A 95 3.04 -5.60 6.92
N ALA A 96 2.81 -6.88 6.64
CA ALA A 96 3.88 -7.87 6.54
C ALA A 96 4.84 -7.55 5.38
N ALA A 97 4.30 -7.22 4.20
CA ALA A 97 5.10 -6.84 3.03
C ALA A 97 5.91 -5.57 3.28
N MET A 98 5.31 -4.54 3.90
CA MET A 98 6.01 -3.32 4.29
C MET A 98 7.08 -3.58 5.34
N ALA A 99 6.80 -4.43 6.34
CA ALA A 99 7.79 -4.79 7.35
C ALA A 99 9.00 -5.54 6.74
N ALA A 100 8.77 -6.40 5.75
CA ALA A 100 9.84 -7.05 5.01
C ALA A 100 10.62 -6.03 4.16
N TYR A 101 9.93 -5.14 3.45
CA TYR A 101 10.54 -4.08 2.65
C TYR A 101 11.43 -3.15 3.49
N GLN A 102 10.98 -2.75 4.69
CA GLN A 102 11.76 -1.90 5.61
C GLN A 102 13.05 -2.57 6.12
N LYS A 103 13.12 -3.90 6.08
CA LYS A 103 14.32 -4.65 6.46
C LYS A 103 15.30 -4.83 5.30
N ARG A 104 14.84 -4.66 4.05
CA ARG A 104 15.68 -4.84 2.87
C ARG A 104 16.82 -3.83 2.85
N ARG A 105 18.01 -4.31 2.52
CA ARG A 105 19.23 -3.53 2.35
C ARG A 105 19.66 -3.54 0.89
N ILE A 106 20.35 -2.48 0.49
CA ILE A 106 21.00 -2.37 -0.82
C ILE A 106 22.47 -2.02 -0.62
N CYS A 107 23.34 -2.63 -1.42
CA CYS A 107 24.73 -2.21 -1.55
C CYS A 107 24.87 -1.26 -2.73
N GLU A 108 25.41 -0.07 -2.49
CA GLU A 108 25.58 0.93 -3.55
C GLU A 108 26.70 0.57 -4.54
N ASP A 109 27.68 -0.21 -4.09
CA ASP A 109 28.85 -0.58 -4.89
C ASP A 109 28.53 -1.65 -5.93
N CYS A 110 27.76 -2.70 -5.56
CA CYS A 110 27.44 -3.82 -6.45
C CYS A 110 25.94 -4.02 -6.72
N ARG A 111 25.08 -3.14 -6.20
CA ARG A 111 23.60 -3.22 -6.32
C ARG A 111 22.96 -4.50 -5.78
N TRP A 112 23.67 -5.24 -4.92
CA TRP A 112 23.07 -6.36 -4.19
C TRP A 112 21.90 -5.88 -3.32
N THR A 113 20.80 -6.63 -3.30
CA THR A 113 19.69 -6.41 -2.36
C THR A 113 19.39 -7.68 -1.57
N GLY A 114 19.18 -7.55 -0.25
CA GLY A 114 18.82 -8.67 0.63
C GLY A 114 18.05 -8.23 1.86
#